data_AF-A0A174ZYC0-F1
#
_entry.id   AF-A0A174ZYC0-F1
#
_cell.length_a   1.000
_cell.length_b   1.000
_cell.length_c   1.000
_cell.angle_alpha   90.00
_cell.angle_beta   90.00
_cell.angle_gamma   90.00
#
_symmetry.space_group_name_H-M   'P 1'
#
loop_
_entity.id
_entity.type
_entity.pdbx_description
1 polymer ?
#
loop_
_entity_poly.entity_id
_entity_poly.type
_entity_poly.pdbx_seq_one_letter_code
_entity_poly.pdbx_strand_id
1 'polypeptide(L)'
;MKNTMAENMTGDIISDHRERMLNLKKYYPFFRLIDTSFSNFKDGKYEILDMGYIVMAVLRFFIEENNFKEKDVTYPEYLDFLRLILKRDFGLDLNEQDSKEIADYIFDKIKNDGRPFEFSYFDPVDRKKRVSRMKIIESSIRDNTVWYSISPDAIEFYLDTKEIKDESRISVSQLLLEKMINSQNFRGGVEVVERINEEVNRLKLKKNEVLTILSGDVFAGIEAYEEFVKTGMKWFDDEEKLFKKNRDLIAKSIEKLNASGSTGEGYYRTMNEIYSLETQLKQAMNRHSELLKDCTEMQKMTDDAVRRAKLGRLRSHMDFTSALSDMIKRDNADILVTMLSPLLKPNIRKTFDLISIDDALMVKPPRYEEKELISNERPEDIEFADEIEEKRIKDNYVFLMKNLIACLKKSDIITLGQFADAMKRAYGEQVLRNADFFSFFVNLCQKDEYQLGGDAGEDTFLDAYLGEGFKDTESFTFAIRKGLGGQVILSDNCMMADVELVRKEAHGE
;
A
#
# COMPACT_ATOMS: atom_id res chain seq x y z
N MET A 1 -0.31 -28.37 -33.19
CA MET A 1 0.09 -27.09 -32.61
C MET A 1 0.58 -27.35 -31.19
N LYS A 2 1.87 -27.60 -31.01
CA LYS A 2 2.50 -27.75 -29.69
C LYS A 2 2.85 -26.35 -29.18
N ASN A 3 2.49 -26.08 -27.92
CA ASN A 3 2.67 -24.90 -27.08
C ASN A 3 3.83 -23.90 -27.42
N THR A 4 3.75 -23.23 -28.56
CA THR A 4 4.67 -22.13 -28.92
C THR A 4 4.58 -20.96 -27.92
N MET A 5 3.42 -20.77 -27.29
CA MET A 5 3.22 -19.72 -26.29
C MET A 5 3.95 -20.02 -24.98
N ALA A 6 3.94 -21.27 -24.51
CA ALA A 6 4.67 -21.66 -23.30
C ALA A 6 6.19 -21.62 -23.52
N GLU A 7 6.67 -22.04 -24.69
CA GLU A 7 8.09 -21.99 -25.05
C GLU A 7 8.61 -20.55 -25.16
N ASN A 8 7.84 -19.66 -25.78
CA ASN A 8 8.19 -18.22 -25.85
C ASN A 8 8.16 -17.57 -24.46
N MET A 9 7.12 -17.82 -23.65
CA MET A 9 7.05 -17.30 -22.29
C MET A 9 8.18 -17.83 -21.40
N THR A 10 8.60 -19.09 -21.57
CA THR A 10 9.77 -19.60 -20.83
C THR A 10 11.06 -18.90 -21.22
N GLY A 11 11.23 -18.51 -22.48
CA GLY A 11 12.40 -17.73 -22.93
C GLY A 11 12.48 -16.38 -22.22
N ASP A 12 11.37 -15.64 -22.21
CA ASP A 12 11.27 -14.30 -21.59
C ASP A 12 11.37 -14.38 -20.05
N ILE A 13 10.75 -15.40 -19.43
CA ILE A 13 10.87 -15.64 -17.99
C ILE A 13 12.32 -15.90 -17.60
N ILE A 14 13.08 -16.63 -18.43
CA ILE A 14 14.47 -16.98 -18.17
C ILE A 14 15.39 -15.77 -18.38
N SER A 15 15.19 -14.96 -19.41
CA SER A 15 16.03 -13.77 -19.68
C SER A 15 15.88 -12.71 -18.59
N ASP A 16 14.65 -12.44 -18.16
CA ASP A 16 14.35 -11.34 -17.24
C ASP A 16 14.49 -11.75 -15.77
N HIS A 17 14.62 -13.06 -15.50
CA HIS A 17 14.71 -13.58 -14.13
C HIS A 17 15.83 -12.90 -13.33
N ARG A 18 16.97 -12.68 -13.97
CA ARG A 18 18.15 -12.08 -13.33
C ARG A 18 17.90 -10.63 -12.92
N GLU A 19 17.27 -9.84 -13.78
CA GLU A 19 16.94 -8.44 -13.49
C GLU A 19 15.89 -8.36 -12.38
N ARG A 20 14.86 -9.22 -12.41
CA ARG A 20 13.88 -9.32 -11.32
C ARG A 20 14.52 -9.68 -9.98
N MET A 21 15.44 -10.64 -9.97
CA MET A 21 16.17 -11.02 -8.74
C MET A 21 17.11 -9.91 -8.25
N LEU A 22 17.71 -9.13 -9.15
CA LEU A 22 18.47 -7.93 -8.79
C LEU A 22 17.57 -6.84 -8.20
N ASN A 23 16.36 -6.66 -8.71
CA ASN A 23 15.39 -5.73 -8.13
C ASN A 23 14.88 -6.20 -6.77
N LEU A 24 14.66 -7.51 -6.58
CA LEU A 24 14.23 -8.06 -5.28
C LEU A 24 15.32 -7.99 -4.20
N LYS A 25 16.59 -7.96 -4.59
CA LYS A 25 17.73 -7.88 -3.65
C LYS A 25 17.58 -6.71 -2.66
N LYS A 26 16.95 -5.60 -3.10
CA LYS A 26 16.84 -4.37 -2.30
C LYS A 26 15.89 -4.48 -1.10
N TYR A 27 14.92 -5.39 -1.19
CA TYR A 27 13.95 -5.67 -0.13
C TYR A 27 14.46 -6.69 0.89
N TYR A 28 15.42 -7.54 0.49
CA TYR A 28 15.88 -8.67 1.31
C TYR A 28 16.41 -8.26 2.71
N PRO A 29 17.22 -7.20 2.86
CA PRO A 29 17.69 -6.78 4.17
C PRO A 29 16.56 -6.41 5.14
N PHE A 30 15.50 -5.77 4.63
CA PHE A 30 14.37 -5.36 5.46
C PHE A 30 13.61 -6.55 6.05
N PHE A 31 13.29 -7.55 5.22
CA PHE A 31 12.61 -8.76 5.71
C PHE A 31 13.46 -9.51 6.74
N ARG A 32 14.78 -9.62 6.54
CA ARG A 32 15.69 -10.22 7.52
C ARG A 32 15.74 -9.47 8.85
N LEU A 33 15.55 -8.15 8.83
CA LEU A 33 15.53 -7.33 10.02
C LEU A 33 14.21 -7.42 10.78
N ILE A 34 13.07 -7.54 10.08
CA ILE A 34 11.75 -7.76 10.71
C ILE A 34 11.71 -9.10 11.44
N ASP A 35 12.28 -10.16 10.86
CA ASP A 35 12.36 -11.48 11.50
C ASP A 35 13.18 -11.48 12.81
N THR A 36 13.95 -10.40 13.08
CA THR A 36 14.74 -10.27 14.29
C THR A 36 13.85 -9.76 15.43
N SER A 37 13.25 -10.66 16.21
CA SER A 37 12.43 -10.27 17.36
C SER A 37 13.29 -9.73 18.53
N PHE A 38 12.74 -8.76 19.25
CA PHE A 38 13.29 -8.27 20.52
C PHE A 38 12.96 -9.19 21.71
N SER A 39 12.18 -10.26 21.50
CA SER A 39 11.79 -11.19 22.57
C SER A 39 13.01 -11.87 23.22
N ASN A 40 14.09 -12.10 22.45
CA ASN A 40 15.34 -12.66 22.96
C ASN A 40 16.29 -11.61 23.59
N PHE A 41 15.97 -10.31 23.52
CA PHE A 41 16.82 -9.24 24.01
C PHE A 41 16.34 -8.75 25.39
N LYS A 42 17.20 -8.89 26.41
CA LYS A 42 16.90 -8.51 27.82
C LYS A 42 15.54 -9.04 28.31
N ASP A 43 15.34 -10.37 28.21
CA ASP A 43 14.16 -11.09 28.71
C ASP A 43 12.81 -10.52 28.23
N GLY A 44 12.73 -10.06 26.98
CA GLY A 44 11.50 -9.55 26.37
C GLY A 44 11.05 -8.17 26.86
N LYS A 45 11.86 -7.46 27.66
CA LYS A 45 11.51 -6.13 28.21
C LYS A 45 11.19 -5.07 27.15
N TYR A 46 11.67 -5.27 25.92
CA TYR A 46 11.52 -4.33 24.81
C TYR A 46 10.73 -4.93 23.63
N GLU A 47 9.86 -5.92 23.89
CA GLU A 47 9.01 -6.56 22.87
C GLU A 47 8.05 -5.59 22.16
N ILE A 48 7.74 -4.45 22.79
CA ILE A 48 6.93 -3.37 22.17
C ILE A 48 7.64 -2.68 21.00
N LEU A 49 8.97 -2.85 20.86
CA LEU A 49 9.72 -2.25 19.77
C LEU A 49 9.50 -3.00 18.47
N ASP A 50 9.10 -2.28 17.43
CA ASP A 50 8.97 -2.82 16.08
C ASP A 50 10.23 -2.52 15.26
N MET A 51 10.99 -3.57 14.91
CA MET A 51 12.18 -3.45 14.06
C MET A 51 11.86 -2.89 12.67
N GLY A 52 10.72 -3.28 12.08
CA GLY A 52 10.31 -2.80 10.76
C GLY A 52 10.10 -1.29 10.77
N TYR A 53 9.34 -0.79 11.75
CA TYR A 53 9.13 0.65 11.92
C TYR A 53 10.44 1.41 12.18
N ILE A 54 11.26 0.92 13.09
CA ILE A 54 12.53 1.58 13.45
C ILE A 54 13.46 1.63 12.24
N VAL A 55 13.57 0.55 11.47
CA VAL A 55 14.38 0.53 10.24
C VAL A 55 13.87 1.57 9.25
N MET A 56 12.55 1.70 9.03
CA MET A 56 12.00 2.75 8.16
C MET A 56 12.36 4.16 8.67
N ALA A 57 12.23 4.40 9.98
CA ALA A 57 12.50 5.70 10.57
C ALA A 57 14.00 6.06 10.48
N VAL A 58 14.88 5.09 10.72
CA VAL A 58 16.34 5.26 10.58
C VAL A 58 16.71 5.52 9.12
N LEU A 59 16.19 4.76 8.16
CA LEU A 59 16.43 5.03 6.74
C LEU A 59 16.02 6.46 6.36
N ARG A 60 14.85 6.90 6.82
CA ARG A 60 14.38 8.27 6.59
C ARG A 60 15.34 9.31 7.14
N PHE A 61 15.79 9.16 8.38
CA PHE A 61 16.77 10.06 8.99
C PHE A 61 18.07 10.13 8.20
N PHE A 62 18.59 8.97 7.78
CA PHE A 62 19.79 8.91 6.96
C PHE A 62 19.59 9.53 5.57
N ILE A 63 18.39 9.46 4.97
CA ILE A 63 18.07 10.16 3.72
C ILE A 63 18.03 11.67 3.94
N GLU A 64 17.40 12.12 5.03
CA GLU A 64 17.30 13.55 5.38
C GLU A 64 18.67 14.17 5.66
N GLU A 65 19.50 13.56 6.51
CA GLU A 65 20.82 14.10 6.86
C GLU A 65 21.84 13.97 5.71
N ASN A 66 21.99 12.78 5.12
CA ASN A 66 23.03 12.57 4.10
C ASN A 66 22.74 13.30 2.79
N ASN A 67 21.47 13.44 2.39
CA ASN A 67 21.12 13.92 1.07
C ASN A 67 20.52 15.33 1.07
N PHE A 68 19.65 15.70 2.03
CA PHE A 68 19.09 17.06 2.06
C PHE A 68 20.02 18.08 2.72
N LYS A 69 20.84 17.64 3.69
CA LYS A 69 21.84 18.49 4.35
C LYS A 69 23.27 18.26 3.84
N GLU A 70 23.44 17.37 2.87
CA GLU A 70 24.74 16.97 2.28
C GLU A 70 25.79 16.56 3.35
N LYS A 71 25.35 15.96 4.45
CA LYS A 71 26.19 15.67 5.61
C LYS A 71 26.16 14.20 6.00
N ASP A 72 27.32 13.56 5.99
CA ASP A 72 27.46 12.20 6.51
C ASP A 72 27.06 12.15 8.00
N VAL A 73 26.38 11.10 8.44
CA VAL A 73 25.87 10.97 9.81
C VAL A 73 26.93 10.38 10.74
N THR A 74 27.05 10.90 11.96
CA THR A 74 27.87 10.29 13.02
C THR A 74 27.03 9.43 13.96
N TYR A 75 27.65 8.49 14.66
CA TYR A 75 26.93 7.63 15.62
C TYR A 75 26.20 8.42 16.73
N PRO A 76 26.77 9.49 17.33
CA PRO A 76 26.04 10.30 18.30
C PRO A 76 24.75 10.94 17.76
N GLU A 77 24.75 11.39 16.51
CA GLU A 77 23.56 11.98 15.87
C GLU A 77 22.47 10.93 15.65
N TYR A 78 22.87 9.71 15.27
CA TYR A 78 21.97 8.56 15.19
C TYR A 78 21.37 8.20 16.57
N LEU A 79 22.19 8.19 17.62
CA LEU A 79 21.75 7.90 18.99
C LEU A 79 20.69 8.91 19.46
N ASP A 80 20.92 10.20 19.23
CA ASP A 80 19.98 11.25 19.61
C ASP A 80 18.65 11.12 18.85
N PHE A 81 18.70 10.79 17.56
CA PHE A 81 17.51 10.51 16.77
C PHE A 81 16.73 9.30 17.30
N LEU A 82 17.42 8.20 17.60
CA LEU A 82 16.77 6.99 18.12
C LEU A 82 16.12 7.23 19.49
N ARG A 83 16.78 7.99 20.37
CA ARG A 83 16.22 8.40 21.67
C ARG A 83 14.90 9.15 21.51
N LEU A 84 14.79 10.02 20.51
CA LEU A 84 13.55 10.74 20.22
C LEU A 84 12.43 9.78 19.78
N ILE A 85 12.72 8.79 18.93
CA ILE A 85 11.75 7.78 18.51
C ILE A 85 11.29 6.94 19.70
N LEU A 86 12.23 6.41 20.49
CA LEU A 86 11.92 5.57 21.65
C LEU A 86 11.01 6.30 22.64
N LYS A 87 11.24 7.59 22.87
CA LYS A 87 10.42 8.42 23.76
C LYS A 87 9.07 8.81 23.16
N ARG A 88 9.07 9.28 21.91
CA ARG A 88 7.87 9.85 21.26
C ARG A 88 6.90 8.79 20.79
N ASP A 89 7.41 7.76 20.11
CA ASP A 89 6.60 6.79 19.38
C ASP A 89 6.31 5.54 20.23
N PHE A 90 7.27 5.11 21.05
CA PHE A 90 7.13 3.93 21.92
C PHE A 90 6.85 4.28 23.39
N GLY A 91 6.87 5.56 23.77
CA GLY A 91 6.60 6.01 25.15
C GLY A 91 7.64 5.55 26.18
N LEU A 92 8.83 5.11 25.73
CA LEU A 92 9.89 4.59 26.58
C LEU A 92 10.84 5.71 26.99
N ASP A 93 10.69 6.22 28.22
CA ASP A 93 11.63 7.16 28.82
C ASP A 93 12.77 6.38 29.48
N LEU A 94 13.82 6.10 28.71
CA LEU A 94 14.96 5.28 29.12
C LEU A 94 16.15 6.13 29.57
N ASN A 95 16.93 5.59 30.50
CA ASN A 95 18.21 6.18 30.89
C ASN A 95 19.20 6.19 29.72
N GLU A 96 20.20 7.08 29.78
CA GLU A 96 21.21 7.22 28.71
C GLU A 96 21.92 5.91 28.37
N GLN A 97 22.17 5.07 29.38
CA GLN A 97 22.83 3.78 29.22
C GLN A 97 21.94 2.75 28.50
N ASP A 98 20.67 2.61 28.93
CA ASP A 98 19.73 1.67 28.31
C ASP A 98 19.39 2.07 26.86
N SER A 99 19.21 3.36 26.60
CA SER A 99 18.98 3.86 25.23
C SER A 99 20.17 3.58 24.31
N LYS A 100 21.40 3.69 24.84
CA LYS A 100 22.61 3.38 24.08
C LYS A 100 22.73 1.90 23.76
N GLU A 101 22.43 1.02 24.71
CA GLU A 101 22.48 -0.42 24.48
C GLU A 101 21.45 -0.89 23.44
N ILE A 102 20.24 -0.30 23.45
CA ILE A 102 19.23 -0.55 22.42
C ILE A 102 19.69 -0.01 21.07
N ALA A 103 20.24 1.19 21.03
CA ALA A 103 20.75 1.79 19.81
C ALA A 103 21.91 1.00 19.20
N ASP A 104 22.86 0.54 20.03
CA ASP A 104 23.95 -0.33 19.60
C ASP A 104 23.40 -1.62 18.99
N TYR A 105 22.46 -2.29 19.67
CA TYR A 105 21.85 -3.51 19.17
C TYR A 105 21.16 -3.30 17.81
N ILE A 106 20.32 -2.27 17.69
CA ILE A 106 19.58 -1.98 16.44
C ILE A 106 20.56 -1.61 15.32
N PHE A 107 21.54 -0.78 15.62
CA PHE A 107 22.51 -0.32 14.64
C PHE A 107 23.40 -1.45 14.13
N ASP A 108 23.84 -2.36 15.01
CA ASP A 108 24.61 -3.53 14.63
C ASP A 108 23.80 -4.48 13.73
N LYS A 109 22.51 -4.65 14.00
CA LYS A 109 21.61 -5.40 13.12
C LYS A 109 21.47 -4.75 11.76
N ILE A 110 21.24 -3.44 11.70
CA ILE A 110 21.14 -2.70 10.42
C ILE A 110 22.43 -2.77 9.61
N LYS A 111 23.60 -2.70 10.27
CA LYS A 111 24.90 -2.89 9.61
C LYS A 111 25.24 -4.36 9.34
N ASN A 112 24.46 -5.30 9.86
CA ASN A 112 24.70 -6.74 9.79
C ASN A 112 26.15 -7.09 10.19
N ASP A 113 26.57 -6.60 11.35
CA ASP A 113 27.95 -6.74 11.88
C ASP A 113 29.04 -6.23 10.90
N GLY A 114 28.68 -5.26 10.05
CA GLY A 114 29.53 -4.69 9.01
C GLY A 114 29.63 -5.52 7.71
N ARG A 115 28.99 -6.69 7.66
CA ARG A 115 28.97 -7.58 6.49
C ARG A 115 27.80 -7.22 5.56
N PRO A 116 27.97 -7.33 4.23
CA PRO A 116 26.83 -7.24 3.32
C PRO A 116 25.79 -8.32 3.63
N PHE A 117 24.52 -7.99 3.46
CA PHE A 117 23.44 -8.98 3.36
C PHE A 117 23.63 -9.78 2.08
N GLU A 118 23.62 -11.11 2.19
CA GLU A 118 23.83 -12.02 1.06
C GLU A 118 22.49 -12.61 0.61
N PHE A 119 22.06 -12.26 -0.60
CA PHE A 119 20.85 -12.79 -1.25
C PHE A 119 21.25 -13.81 -2.30
N SER A 120 21.01 -15.09 -2.04
CA SER A 120 21.33 -16.18 -2.96
C SER A 120 20.13 -16.57 -3.81
N TYR A 121 20.29 -16.62 -5.13
CA TYR A 121 19.25 -17.04 -6.06
C TYR A 121 19.82 -17.97 -7.15
N PHE A 122 18.95 -18.75 -7.79
CA PHE A 122 19.33 -19.60 -8.91
C PHE A 122 19.18 -18.82 -10.22
N ASP A 123 20.23 -18.76 -11.02
CA ASP A 123 20.21 -18.17 -12.36
C ASP A 123 19.86 -19.27 -13.38
N PRO A 124 18.66 -19.25 -14.00
CA PRO A 124 18.24 -20.28 -14.95
C PRO A 124 19.06 -20.26 -16.26
N VAL A 125 19.65 -19.12 -16.62
CA VAL A 125 20.48 -18.96 -17.83
C VAL A 125 21.80 -19.69 -17.65
N ASP A 126 22.49 -19.39 -16.55
CA ASP A 126 23.80 -19.96 -16.23
C ASP A 126 23.72 -21.31 -15.49
N ARG A 127 22.51 -21.71 -15.08
CA ARG A 127 22.21 -22.88 -14.23
C ARG A 127 23.07 -22.95 -12.97
N LYS A 128 23.37 -21.78 -12.38
CA LYS A 128 24.25 -21.65 -11.22
C LYS A 128 23.57 -20.83 -10.13
N LYS A 129 23.90 -21.14 -8.88
CA LYS A 129 23.54 -20.28 -7.74
C LYS A 129 24.44 -19.04 -7.77
N ARG A 130 23.82 -17.87 -7.83
CA ARG A 130 24.49 -16.57 -7.69
C ARG A 130 24.19 -15.99 -6.32
N VAL A 131 25.11 -15.19 -5.83
CA VAL A 131 24.97 -14.45 -4.56
C VAL A 131 25.08 -12.97 -4.88
N SER A 132 24.02 -12.23 -4.58
CA SER A 132 23.99 -10.78 -4.60
C SER A 132 24.30 -10.26 -3.20
N ARG A 133 25.01 -9.13 -3.12
CA ARG A 133 25.44 -8.53 -1.85
C ARG A 133 24.92 -7.10 -1.78
N MET A 134 24.37 -6.72 -0.64
CA MET A 134 23.86 -5.38 -0.39
C MET A 134 24.21 -4.91 1.01
N LYS A 135 24.50 -3.63 1.18
CA LYS A 135 24.61 -2.97 2.48
C LYS A 135 23.51 -1.92 2.59
N ILE A 136 22.95 -1.73 3.78
CA ILE A 136 22.01 -0.62 4.04
C ILE A 136 22.78 0.67 4.30
N ILE A 137 23.76 0.60 5.21
CA ILE A 137 24.60 1.71 5.62
C ILE A 137 26.05 1.41 5.25
N GLU A 138 26.69 2.36 4.60
CA GLU A 138 28.13 2.39 4.34
C GLU A 138 28.83 3.20 5.43
N SER A 139 30.08 2.84 5.73
CA SER A 139 30.89 3.56 6.71
C SER A 139 32.21 3.99 6.09
N SER A 140 32.57 5.25 6.28
CA SER A 140 33.85 5.84 5.89
C SER A 140 34.56 6.40 7.13
N ILE A 141 35.89 6.35 7.14
CA ILE A 141 36.69 6.88 8.24
C ILE A 141 37.34 8.15 7.74
N ARG A 142 37.06 9.28 8.41
CA ARG A 142 37.71 10.57 8.16
C ARG A 142 38.12 11.16 9.51
N ASP A 143 39.37 11.60 9.63
CA ASP A 143 39.89 12.27 10.82
C ASP A 143 39.61 11.50 12.13
N ASN A 144 39.94 10.21 12.13
CA ASN A 144 39.77 9.29 13.27
C ASN A 144 38.32 9.13 13.77
N THR A 145 37.33 9.61 13.00
CA THR A 145 35.90 9.53 13.27
C THR A 145 35.22 8.68 12.19
N VAL A 146 34.27 7.84 12.61
CA VAL A 146 33.48 7.00 11.69
C VAL A 146 32.25 7.78 11.25
N TRP A 147 32.12 7.94 9.94
CA TRP A 147 31.01 8.60 9.26
C TRP A 147 30.19 7.56 8.53
N TYR A 148 28.87 7.71 8.54
CA TYR A 148 27.93 6.75 7.99
C TYR A 148 27.08 7.39 6.90
N SER A 149 26.94 6.69 5.77
CA SER A 149 26.14 7.14 4.63
C SER A 149 25.18 6.03 4.19
N ILE A 150 23.97 6.38 3.78
CA ILE A 150 23.01 5.41 3.23
C ILE A 150 23.44 4.93 1.84
N SER A 151 23.24 3.64 1.55
CA SER A 151 23.55 3.07 0.25
C SER A 151 22.48 3.40 -0.81
N PRO A 152 22.83 3.42 -2.11
CA PRO A 152 21.86 3.65 -3.18
C PRO A 152 20.72 2.63 -3.22
N ASP A 153 21.02 1.34 -3.01
CA ASP A 153 20.02 0.27 -3.00
C ASP A 153 19.00 0.47 -1.85
N ALA A 154 19.44 0.99 -0.70
CA ALA A 154 18.56 1.25 0.46
C ALA A 154 17.69 2.50 0.27
N ILE A 155 18.20 3.52 -0.43
CA ILE A 155 17.40 4.66 -0.88
C ILE A 155 16.29 4.17 -1.81
N GLU A 156 16.64 3.37 -2.82
CA GLU A 156 15.66 2.86 -3.79
C GLU A 156 14.57 2.03 -3.11
N PHE A 157 14.95 1.15 -2.18
CA PHE A 157 14.00 0.41 -1.36
C PHE A 157 13.03 1.33 -0.60
N TYR A 158 13.53 2.33 0.12
CA TYR A 158 12.69 3.25 0.88
C TYR A 158 11.70 4.02 -0.02
N LEU A 159 12.13 4.39 -1.24
CA LEU A 159 11.27 5.11 -2.19
C LEU A 159 10.18 4.24 -2.79
N ASP A 160 10.49 2.99 -3.13
CA ASP A 160 9.51 2.09 -3.72
C ASP A 160 8.39 1.72 -2.73
N THR A 161 8.69 1.70 -1.42
CA THR A 161 7.72 1.33 -0.36
C THR A 161 6.75 2.42 0.04
N LYS A 162 6.98 3.68 -0.37
CA LYS A 162 6.12 4.79 -0.03
C LYS A 162 5.36 5.24 -1.27
N GLU A 163 4.05 5.39 -1.18
CA GLU A 163 3.28 6.24 -2.10
C GLU A 163 3.70 7.69 -1.87
N ILE A 164 4.83 8.06 -2.48
CA ILE A 164 5.28 9.43 -2.48
C ILE A 164 4.36 10.16 -3.46
N LYS A 165 3.70 11.23 -2.98
CA LYS A 165 3.01 12.19 -3.86
C LYS A 165 3.95 12.55 -5.01
N ASP A 166 3.44 12.60 -6.23
CA ASP A 166 4.22 12.73 -7.47
C ASP A 166 5.38 13.76 -7.40
N GLU A 167 5.19 14.84 -6.64
CA GLU A 167 6.20 15.86 -6.31
C GLU A 167 7.52 15.33 -5.74
N SER A 168 7.50 14.36 -4.81
CA SER A 168 8.74 13.89 -4.15
C SER A 168 9.38 12.67 -4.83
N ARG A 169 8.74 12.02 -5.80
CA ARG A 169 9.35 10.88 -6.52
C ARG A 169 10.43 11.36 -7.50
N ILE A 170 10.16 12.45 -8.21
CA ILE A 170 11.09 13.03 -9.19
C ILE A 170 12.27 13.68 -8.47
N SER A 171 12.02 14.47 -7.42
CA SER A 171 13.09 15.09 -6.63
C SER A 171 14.04 14.04 -6.06
N VAL A 172 13.52 12.92 -5.54
CA VAL A 172 14.41 11.87 -5.03
C VAL A 172 15.06 11.06 -6.16
N SER A 173 14.38 10.80 -7.27
CA SER A 173 15.01 10.19 -8.45
C SER A 173 16.19 11.03 -8.96
N GLN A 174 16.08 12.36 -8.91
CA GLN A 174 17.17 13.27 -9.27
C GLN A 174 18.33 13.26 -8.25
N LEU A 175 18.04 13.11 -6.96
CA LEU A 175 19.07 12.93 -5.93
C LEU A 175 19.79 11.58 -6.07
N LEU A 176 19.05 10.52 -6.38
CA LEU A 176 19.60 9.19 -6.64
C LEU A 176 20.50 9.24 -7.89
N LEU A 177 20.06 9.93 -8.93
CA LEU A 177 20.87 10.19 -10.13
C LEU A 177 22.18 10.90 -9.79
N GLU A 178 22.13 11.96 -8.98
CA GLU A 178 23.32 12.67 -8.51
C GLU A 178 24.30 11.73 -7.78
N LYS A 179 23.79 10.91 -6.85
CA LYS A 179 24.62 9.96 -6.09
C LYS A 179 25.25 8.89 -6.98
N MET A 180 24.52 8.40 -7.98
CA MET A 180 25.01 7.41 -8.93
C MET A 180 26.07 7.97 -9.87
N ILE A 181 25.91 9.22 -10.34
CA ILE A 181 26.94 9.93 -11.11
C ILE A 181 28.22 10.09 -10.26
N ASN A 182 28.08 10.52 -9.00
CA ASN A 182 29.22 10.66 -8.08
C ASN A 182 29.91 9.33 -7.76
N SER A 183 29.16 8.23 -7.72
CA SER A 183 29.66 6.87 -7.46
C SER A 183 30.15 6.14 -8.72
N GLN A 184 30.21 6.83 -9.87
CA GLN A 184 30.59 6.27 -11.19
C GLN A 184 29.70 5.10 -11.67
N ASN A 185 28.47 5.00 -11.16
CA ASN A 185 27.48 4.01 -11.62
C ASN A 185 26.55 4.64 -12.68
N PHE A 186 27.08 4.87 -13.87
CA PHE A 186 26.36 5.56 -14.94
C PHE A 186 25.19 4.76 -15.53
N ARG A 187 25.31 3.43 -15.57
CA ARG A 187 24.24 2.54 -16.05
C ARG A 187 22.99 2.64 -15.18
N GLY A 188 23.13 2.60 -13.85
CA GLY A 188 21.98 2.82 -12.94
C GLY A 188 21.40 4.23 -13.09
N GLY A 189 22.24 5.22 -13.39
CA GLY A 189 21.80 6.57 -13.72
C GLY A 189 20.84 6.62 -14.91
N VAL A 190 21.05 5.80 -15.95
CA VAL A 190 20.20 5.78 -17.15
C VAL A 190 18.78 5.31 -16.81
N GLU A 191 18.65 4.22 -16.06
CA GLU A 191 17.36 3.66 -15.61
C GLU A 191 16.55 4.68 -14.79
N VAL A 192 17.25 5.52 -14.03
CA VAL A 192 16.62 6.52 -13.18
C VAL A 192 16.17 7.75 -13.97
N VAL A 193 16.91 8.14 -15.02
CA VAL A 193 16.43 9.14 -15.97
C VAL A 193 15.22 8.65 -16.76
N GLU A 194 15.17 7.36 -17.09
CA GLU A 194 14.01 6.74 -17.72
C GLU A 194 12.77 6.78 -16.82
N ARG A 195 12.95 6.51 -15.52
CA ARG A 195 11.89 6.68 -14.51
C ARG A 195 11.39 8.12 -14.41
N ILE A 196 12.30 9.10 -14.37
CA ILE A 196 11.94 10.53 -14.38
C ILE A 196 11.10 10.85 -15.63
N ASN A 197 11.48 10.32 -16.79
CA ASN A 197 10.75 10.50 -18.04
C ASN A 197 9.33 9.95 -18.01
N GLU A 198 9.10 8.81 -17.33
CA GLU A 198 7.76 8.26 -17.14
C GLU A 198 6.91 9.13 -16.20
N GLU A 199 7.49 9.66 -15.14
CA GLU A 199 6.81 10.53 -14.19
C GLU A 199 6.37 11.85 -14.87
N VAL A 200 7.21 12.44 -15.73
CA VAL A 200 6.83 13.59 -16.57
C VAL A 200 5.66 13.28 -17.50
N ASN A 201 5.62 12.08 -18.07
CA ASN A 201 4.49 11.66 -18.90
C ASN A 201 3.20 11.56 -18.09
N ARG A 202 3.26 11.10 -16.83
CA ARG A 202 2.11 11.08 -15.93
C ARG A 202 1.60 12.49 -15.62
N LEU A 203 2.49 13.46 -15.41
CA LEU A 203 2.12 14.87 -15.25
C LEU A 203 1.44 15.45 -16.50
N LYS A 204 1.90 15.06 -17.71
CA LYS A 204 1.20 15.40 -18.96
C LYS A 204 -0.21 14.83 -19.03
N LEU A 205 -0.44 13.63 -18.52
CA LEU A 205 -1.79 13.04 -18.45
C LEU A 205 -2.68 13.80 -17.46
N LYS A 206 -2.16 14.14 -16.28
CA LYS A 206 -2.87 14.95 -15.28
C LYS A 206 -3.25 16.34 -15.82
N LYS A 207 -2.39 16.95 -16.65
CA LYS A 207 -2.72 18.18 -17.40
C LYS A 207 -3.96 17.99 -18.28
N ASN A 208 -4.02 16.90 -19.04
CA ASN A 208 -5.15 16.62 -19.93
C ASN A 208 -6.46 16.38 -19.16
N GLU A 209 -6.36 15.77 -17.98
CA GLU A 209 -7.49 15.61 -17.06
C GLU A 209 -8.02 16.96 -16.56
N VAL A 210 -7.12 17.84 -16.08
CA VAL A 210 -7.49 19.21 -15.66
C VAL A 210 -8.15 19.99 -16.82
N LEU A 211 -7.63 19.87 -18.05
CA LEU A 211 -8.23 20.48 -19.24
C LEU A 211 -9.64 19.92 -19.55
N THR A 212 -9.86 18.64 -19.29
CA THR A 212 -11.16 17.99 -19.47
C THR A 212 -12.16 18.53 -18.44
N ILE A 213 -11.75 18.66 -17.18
CA ILE A 213 -12.55 19.25 -16.11
C ILE A 213 -12.89 20.71 -16.44
N LEU A 214 -11.89 21.51 -16.85
CA LEU A 214 -12.06 22.91 -17.24
C LEU A 214 -13.05 23.09 -18.41
N SER A 215 -13.13 22.10 -19.30
CA SER A 215 -14.06 22.11 -20.44
C SER A 215 -15.50 21.76 -20.03
N GLY A 216 -15.69 20.99 -18.96
CA GLY A 216 -17.01 20.61 -18.44
C GLY A 216 -17.54 21.61 -17.41
N ASP A 217 -16.79 21.82 -16.33
CA ASP A 217 -17.07 22.81 -15.28
C ASP A 217 -15.87 23.73 -15.08
N VAL A 218 -16.06 24.98 -15.49
CA VAL A 218 -15.03 26.02 -15.41
C VAL A 218 -14.62 26.29 -13.96
N PHE A 219 -15.52 26.16 -12.97
CA PHE A 219 -15.19 26.48 -11.58
C PHE A 219 -14.40 25.38 -10.89
N ALA A 220 -14.85 24.13 -11.00
CA ALA A 220 -14.08 22.97 -10.53
C ALA A 220 -12.72 22.85 -11.26
N GLY A 221 -12.70 23.20 -12.56
CA GLY A 221 -11.48 23.22 -13.35
C GLY A 221 -10.47 24.29 -12.91
N ILE A 222 -10.92 25.46 -12.45
CA ILE A 222 -10.03 26.51 -11.92
C ILE A 222 -9.37 26.05 -10.61
N GLU A 223 -10.10 25.38 -9.73
CA GLU A 223 -9.55 24.89 -8.46
C GLU A 223 -8.48 23.82 -8.71
N ALA A 224 -8.80 22.82 -9.55
CA ALA A 224 -7.83 21.80 -9.96
C ALA A 224 -6.63 22.40 -10.71
N TYR A 225 -6.84 23.45 -11.51
CA TYR A 225 -5.77 24.18 -12.19
C TYR A 225 -4.88 24.95 -11.20
N GLU A 226 -5.45 25.68 -10.24
CA GLU A 226 -4.69 26.43 -9.23
C GLU A 226 -3.80 25.49 -8.41
N GLU A 227 -4.33 24.33 -8.01
CA GLU A 227 -3.56 23.30 -7.32
C GLU A 227 -2.44 22.74 -8.20
N PHE A 228 -2.74 22.40 -9.46
CA PHE A 228 -1.76 21.88 -10.41
C PHE A 228 -0.64 22.89 -10.69
N VAL A 229 -0.96 24.16 -10.89
CA VAL A 229 0.04 25.21 -11.20
C VAL A 229 0.86 25.61 -9.99
N LYS A 230 0.24 25.76 -8.81
CA LYS A 230 0.98 26.10 -7.59
C LYS A 230 2.01 25.02 -7.24
N THR A 231 1.61 23.76 -7.44
CA THR A 231 2.46 22.60 -7.26
C THR A 231 3.52 22.50 -8.35
N GLY A 232 3.10 22.57 -9.62
CA GLY A 232 3.97 22.45 -10.78
C GLY A 232 5.04 23.54 -10.85
N MET A 233 4.70 24.80 -10.54
CA MET A 233 5.64 25.93 -10.68
C MET A 233 6.78 25.90 -9.67
N LYS A 234 6.51 25.52 -8.41
CA LYS A 234 7.58 25.30 -7.42
C LYS A 234 8.46 24.12 -7.83
N TRP A 235 7.82 23.03 -8.26
CA TRP A 235 8.50 21.84 -8.73
C TRP A 235 9.45 22.13 -9.89
N PHE A 236 9.02 22.91 -10.91
CA PHE A 236 9.88 23.28 -12.04
C PHE A 236 11.13 24.09 -11.64
N ASP A 237 11.01 25.05 -10.72
CA ASP A 237 12.13 25.91 -10.35
C ASP A 237 13.21 25.16 -9.55
N ASP A 238 12.80 24.20 -8.72
CA ASP A 238 13.73 23.33 -7.99
C ASP A 238 14.38 22.30 -8.91
N GLU A 239 13.62 21.78 -9.87
CA GLU A 239 14.09 20.76 -10.81
C GLU A 239 15.08 21.31 -11.84
N GLU A 240 14.86 22.52 -12.34
CA GLU A 240 15.79 23.16 -13.29
C GLU A 240 17.20 23.35 -12.67
N LYS A 241 17.26 23.65 -11.36
CA LYS A 241 18.53 23.78 -10.62
C LYS A 241 19.24 22.42 -10.52
N LEU A 242 18.50 21.36 -10.22
CA LEU A 242 19.03 20.00 -10.11
C LEU A 242 19.50 19.46 -11.47
N PHE A 243 18.76 19.69 -12.56
CA PHE A 243 19.20 19.33 -13.91
C PHE A 243 20.50 20.03 -14.32
N LYS A 244 20.64 21.32 -14.00
CA LYS A 244 21.89 22.05 -14.24
C LYS A 244 23.06 21.44 -13.46
N LYS A 245 22.87 21.15 -12.17
CA LYS A 245 23.88 20.48 -11.33
C LYS A 245 24.27 19.11 -11.91
N ASN A 246 23.30 18.27 -12.25
CA ASN A 246 23.55 16.93 -12.80
C ASN A 246 24.30 16.98 -14.14
N ARG A 247 23.95 17.94 -15.01
CA ARG A 247 24.68 18.17 -16.26
C ARG A 247 26.14 18.57 -16.00
N ASP A 248 26.37 19.47 -15.04
CA ASP A 248 27.72 19.91 -14.69
C ASP A 248 28.55 18.77 -14.05
N LEU A 249 27.92 17.88 -13.28
CA LEU A 249 28.56 16.67 -12.74
C LEU A 249 28.93 15.66 -13.84
N ILE A 250 28.07 15.47 -14.84
CA ILE A 250 28.38 14.66 -16.02
C ILE A 250 29.55 15.26 -16.79
N ALA A 251 29.54 16.57 -17.03
CA ALA A 251 30.64 17.26 -17.71
C ALA A 251 31.98 17.11 -16.96
N LYS A 252 31.99 17.29 -15.62
CA LYS A 252 33.16 17.04 -14.78
C LYS A 252 33.61 15.58 -14.81
N SER A 253 32.69 14.63 -14.92
CA SER A 253 33.00 13.19 -15.03
C SER A 253 33.66 12.87 -16.38
N ILE A 254 33.19 13.49 -17.48
CA ILE A 254 33.81 13.41 -18.80
C ILE A 254 35.22 14.01 -18.79
N GLU A 255 35.42 15.17 -18.17
CA GLU A 255 36.74 15.80 -18.04
C GLU A 255 37.72 14.93 -17.26
N LYS A 256 37.29 14.33 -16.14
CA LYS A 256 38.12 13.39 -15.36
C LYS A 256 38.50 12.12 -16.13
N LEU A 257 37.59 11.61 -16.96
CA LEU A 257 37.86 10.47 -17.84
C LEU A 257 38.85 10.82 -18.94
N ASN A 258 38.68 11.96 -19.61
CA ASN A 258 39.64 12.42 -20.63
C ASN A 258 41.03 12.70 -20.03
N ALA A 259 41.10 13.20 -18.79
CA ALA A 259 42.36 13.47 -18.09
C ALA A 259 43.09 12.21 -17.60
N SER A 260 42.40 11.08 -17.44
CA SER A 260 42.99 9.83 -16.93
C SER A 260 43.71 9.01 -18.01
N GLY A 261 43.67 9.43 -19.29
CA GLY A 261 44.57 8.96 -20.35
C GLY A 261 44.49 7.46 -20.69
N SER A 262 43.45 6.75 -20.24
CA SER A 262 43.33 5.30 -20.39
C SER A 262 42.58 4.95 -21.68
N THR A 263 43.22 4.22 -22.59
CA THR A 263 42.70 3.86 -23.93
C THR A 263 42.25 2.39 -24.03
N GLY A 264 41.75 1.80 -22.94
CA GLY A 264 41.25 0.42 -22.91
C GLY A 264 39.77 0.27 -23.30
N GLU A 265 39.29 -0.94 -23.57
CA GLU A 265 37.86 -1.24 -23.85
C GLU A 265 36.90 -0.76 -22.75
N GLY A 266 37.35 -0.81 -21.48
CA GLY A 266 36.59 -0.29 -20.34
C GLY A 266 36.34 1.22 -20.42
N TYR A 267 37.27 1.98 -21.01
CA TYR A 267 37.11 3.43 -21.23
C TYR A 267 35.98 3.71 -22.21
N TYR A 268 35.96 3.02 -23.36
CA TYR A 268 34.90 3.19 -24.37
C TYR A 268 33.53 2.79 -23.84
N ARG A 269 33.46 1.75 -23.00
CA ARG A 269 32.20 1.34 -22.37
C ARG A 269 31.67 2.40 -21.40
N THR A 270 32.49 2.86 -20.46
CA THR A 270 32.10 3.92 -19.51
C THR A 270 31.78 5.22 -20.23
N MET A 271 32.51 5.55 -21.31
CA MET A 271 32.23 6.71 -22.14
C MET A 271 30.88 6.61 -22.85
N ASN A 272 30.55 5.44 -23.42
CA ASN A 272 29.23 5.20 -24.03
C ASN A 272 28.10 5.28 -23.01
N GLU A 273 28.30 4.75 -21.79
CA GLU A 273 27.32 4.85 -20.70
C GLU A 273 27.09 6.31 -20.28
N ILE A 274 28.14 7.13 -20.22
CA ILE A 274 28.02 8.56 -19.93
C ILE A 274 27.32 9.33 -21.06
N TYR A 275 27.64 9.04 -22.33
CA TYR A 275 26.94 9.67 -23.46
C TYR A 275 25.47 9.26 -23.53
N SER A 276 25.15 8.00 -23.22
CA SER A 276 23.78 7.52 -23.13
C SER A 276 23.02 8.28 -22.03
N LEU A 277 23.64 8.42 -20.86
CA LEU A 277 23.09 9.20 -19.75
C LEU A 277 22.87 10.67 -20.12
N GLU A 278 23.86 11.32 -20.77
CA GLU A 278 23.75 12.70 -21.21
C GLU A 278 22.61 12.88 -22.23
N THR A 279 22.46 11.93 -23.15
CA THR A 279 21.40 11.96 -24.17
C THR A 279 20.01 11.82 -23.54
N GLN A 280 19.85 10.86 -22.62
CA GLN A 280 18.62 10.66 -21.87
C GLN A 280 18.28 11.87 -21.01
N LEU A 281 19.28 12.47 -20.35
CA LEU A 281 19.09 13.67 -19.54
C LEU A 281 18.64 14.86 -20.39
N LYS A 282 19.24 15.06 -21.57
CA LYS A 282 18.80 16.09 -22.54
C LYS A 282 17.37 15.84 -23.01
N GLN A 283 17.00 14.59 -23.26
CA GLN A 283 15.64 14.23 -23.65
C GLN A 283 14.63 14.55 -22.54
N ALA A 284 14.95 14.23 -21.29
CA ALA A 284 14.14 14.59 -20.12
C ALA A 284 13.98 16.12 -20.02
N MET A 285 15.08 16.88 -20.08
CA MET A 285 15.04 18.34 -20.05
C MET A 285 14.15 18.95 -21.15
N ASN A 286 14.19 18.39 -22.37
CA ASN A 286 13.34 18.84 -23.47
C ASN A 286 11.85 18.57 -23.17
N ARG A 287 11.51 17.39 -22.64
CA ARG A 287 10.12 17.07 -22.25
C ARG A 287 9.61 17.96 -21.11
N HIS A 288 10.46 18.32 -20.15
CA HIS A 288 10.11 19.30 -19.12
C HIS A 288 9.88 20.70 -19.70
N SER A 289 10.74 21.14 -20.60
CA SER A 289 10.58 22.44 -21.27
C SER A 289 9.28 22.51 -22.07
N GLU A 290 8.89 21.40 -22.71
CA GLU A 290 7.60 21.27 -23.39
C GLU A 290 6.43 21.32 -22.41
N LEU A 291 6.50 20.60 -21.27
CA LEU A 291 5.46 20.67 -20.24
C LEU A 291 5.29 22.09 -19.67
N LEU A 292 6.37 22.87 -19.53
CA LEU A 292 6.30 24.26 -19.07
C LEU A 292 5.59 25.17 -20.09
N LYS A 293 5.87 24.97 -21.38
CA LYS A 293 5.15 25.65 -22.47
C LYS A 293 3.66 25.30 -22.43
N ASP A 294 3.34 24.02 -22.26
CA ASP A 294 1.97 23.53 -22.14
C ASP A 294 1.26 24.12 -20.91
N CYS A 295 1.93 24.26 -19.77
CA CYS A 295 1.37 24.91 -18.58
C CYS A 295 1.06 26.39 -18.83
N THR A 296 1.97 27.09 -19.52
CA THR A 296 1.77 28.49 -19.92
C THR A 296 0.61 28.64 -20.90
N GLU A 297 0.43 27.67 -21.79
CA GLU A 297 -0.71 27.63 -22.72
C GLU A 297 -2.02 27.32 -21.98
N MET A 298 -2.01 26.36 -21.05
CA MET A 298 -3.15 26.04 -20.20
C MET A 298 -3.59 27.25 -19.34
N GLN A 299 -2.66 28.09 -18.90
CA GLN A 299 -2.97 29.35 -18.22
C GLN A 299 -3.83 30.27 -19.10
N LYS A 300 -3.41 30.47 -20.36
CA LYS A 300 -4.17 31.29 -21.32
C LYS A 300 -5.54 30.69 -21.61
N MET A 301 -5.61 29.37 -21.78
CA MET A 301 -6.88 28.68 -22.01
C MET A 301 -7.83 28.79 -20.81
N THR A 302 -7.29 28.72 -19.59
CA THR A 302 -8.04 28.91 -18.33
C THR A 302 -8.57 30.32 -18.24
N ASP A 303 -7.75 31.34 -18.50
CA ASP A 303 -8.17 32.74 -18.53
C ASP A 303 -9.29 32.99 -19.57
N ASP A 304 -9.17 32.38 -20.75
CA ASP A 304 -10.19 32.45 -21.79
C ASP A 304 -11.49 31.72 -21.39
N ALA A 305 -11.39 30.56 -20.77
CA ALA A 305 -12.54 29.81 -20.25
C ALA A 305 -13.27 30.61 -19.16
N VAL A 306 -12.53 31.22 -18.23
CA VAL A 306 -13.04 32.14 -17.22
C VAL A 306 -13.75 33.33 -17.88
N ARG A 307 -13.12 33.95 -18.89
CA ARG A 307 -13.70 35.08 -19.62
C ARG A 307 -15.01 34.67 -20.31
N ARG A 308 -15.06 33.51 -20.96
CA ARG A 308 -16.28 32.97 -21.58
C ARG A 308 -17.36 32.67 -20.54
N ALA A 309 -17.01 32.07 -19.40
CA ALA A 309 -17.96 31.79 -18.33
C ALA A 309 -18.54 33.08 -17.71
N LYS A 310 -17.71 34.10 -17.50
CA LYS A 310 -18.14 35.44 -17.03
C LYS A 310 -19.11 36.09 -18.03
N LEU A 311 -18.79 36.06 -19.32
CA LEU A 311 -19.68 36.56 -20.38
C LEU A 311 -20.98 35.76 -20.49
N GLY A 312 -20.92 34.44 -20.32
CA GLY A 312 -22.07 33.54 -20.32
C GLY A 312 -23.05 33.84 -19.18
N ARG A 313 -22.55 34.14 -17.97
CA ARG A 313 -23.38 34.53 -16.82
C ARG A 313 -24.05 35.90 -16.99
N LEU A 314 -23.38 36.84 -17.67
CA LEU A 314 -23.94 38.16 -17.96
C LEU A 314 -25.00 38.12 -19.08
N ARG A 315 -24.98 37.09 -19.92
CA ARG A 315 -25.98 36.90 -20.97
C ARG A 315 -27.18 36.14 -20.38
N SER A 316 -28.24 36.88 -20.05
CA SER A 316 -29.54 36.29 -19.70
C SER A 316 -30.05 35.40 -20.85
N HIS A 317 -29.79 34.10 -20.80
CA HIS A 317 -30.40 33.12 -21.71
C HIS A 317 -31.79 32.76 -21.22
N MET A 318 -32.75 33.67 -21.45
CA MET A 318 -34.13 33.23 -21.65
C MET A 318 -34.29 32.98 -23.14
N ASP A 319 -34.25 31.70 -23.53
CA ASP A 319 -34.61 31.30 -24.88
C ASP A 319 -36.14 31.28 -24.99
N PHE A 320 -36.70 32.44 -25.36
CA PHE A 320 -38.14 32.63 -25.48
C PHE A 320 -38.77 31.65 -26.47
N THR A 321 -38.06 31.32 -27.54
CA THR A 321 -38.51 30.37 -28.57
C THR A 321 -38.67 28.97 -28.01
N SER A 322 -37.67 28.49 -27.26
CA SER A 322 -37.73 27.16 -26.65
C SER A 322 -38.80 27.08 -25.55
N ALA A 323 -38.86 28.09 -24.67
CA ALA A 323 -39.89 28.16 -23.62
C ALA A 323 -41.32 28.20 -24.20
N LEU A 324 -41.54 28.97 -25.27
CA LEU A 324 -42.85 29.08 -25.92
C LEU A 324 -43.22 27.77 -26.63
N SER A 325 -42.24 27.06 -27.21
CA SER A 325 -42.46 25.75 -27.82
C SER A 325 -42.83 24.66 -26.80
N ASP A 326 -42.23 24.68 -25.60
CA ASP A 326 -42.60 23.79 -24.50
C ASP A 326 -43.97 24.13 -23.91
N MET A 327 -44.35 25.40 -23.90
CA MET A 327 -45.68 25.85 -23.47
C MET A 327 -46.78 25.42 -24.45
N ILE A 328 -46.54 25.51 -25.76
CA ILE A 328 -47.48 25.02 -26.79
C ILE A 328 -47.68 23.50 -26.65
N LYS A 329 -46.62 22.74 -26.37
CA LYS A 329 -46.72 21.28 -26.17
C LYS A 329 -47.50 20.89 -24.91
N ARG A 330 -47.44 21.70 -23.85
CA ARG A 330 -48.08 21.44 -22.56
C ARG A 330 -49.49 22.06 -22.42
N ASP A 331 -49.93 22.84 -23.41
CA ASP A 331 -51.23 23.53 -23.50
C ASP A 331 -51.67 24.21 -22.18
N ASN A 332 -50.74 24.92 -21.54
CA ASN A 332 -50.99 25.55 -20.25
C ASN A 332 -50.71 27.06 -20.30
N ALA A 333 -51.79 27.85 -20.32
CA ALA A 333 -51.77 29.30 -20.49
C ALA A 333 -51.34 30.07 -19.22
N ASP A 334 -51.34 29.42 -18.04
CA ASP A 334 -51.02 30.10 -16.78
C ASP A 334 -49.53 30.46 -16.67
N ILE A 335 -48.65 29.69 -17.31
CA ILE A 335 -47.19 29.94 -17.34
C ILE A 335 -46.87 31.24 -18.12
N LEU A 336 -47.78 31.67 -19.01
CA LEU A 336 -47.67 32.89 -19.80
C LEU A 336 -47.76 34.14 -18.90
N VAL A 337 -48.49 34.04 -17.79
CA VAL A 337 -48.54 35.09 -16.76
C VAL A 337 -47.16 35.30 -16.13
N THR A 338 -46.39 34.23 -15.91
CA THR A 338 -45.01 34.34 -15.38
C THR A 338 -44.08 35.04 -16.37
N MET A 339 -44.26 34.85 -17.68
CA MET A 339 -43.50 35.57 -18.72
C MET A 339 -43.94 37.04 -18.89
N LEU A 340 -45.23 37.35 -18.75
CA LEU A 340 -45.76 38.70 -18.97
C LEU A 340 -45.69 39.59 -17.72
N SER A 341 -45.74 39.00 -16.52
CA SER A 341 -45.67 39.72 -15.24
C SER A 341 -44.46 40.66 -15.08
N PRO A 342 -43.25 40.38 -15.62
CA PRO A 342 -42.11 41.29 -15.52
C PRO A 342 -42.23 42.50 -16.45
N LEU A 343 -42.95 42.38 -17.58
CA LEU A 343 -43.18 43.48 -18.52
C LEU A 343 -44.21 44.49 -18.00
N LEU A 344 -45.09 44.06 -17.09
CA LEU A 344 -46.10 44.89 -16.44
C LEU A 344 -45.61 45.55 -15.14
N LYS A 345 -44.37 45.26 -14.70
CA LYS A 345 -43.77 45.91 -13.53
C LYS A 345 -43.32 47.34 -13.88
N PRO A 346 -43.36 48.28 -12.92
CA PRO A 346 -42.86 49.63 -13.13
C PRO A 346 -41.39 49.60 -13.60
N ASN A 347 -41.06 50.45 -14.57
CA ASN A 347 -39.73 50.52 -15.18
C ASN A 347 -38.70 51.09 -14.19
N ILE A 348 -38.22 50.23 -13.29
CA ILE A 348 -37.12 50.54 -12.38
C ILE A 348 -35.83 50.41 -13.19
N ARG A 349 -35.17 51.54 -13.48
CA ARG A 349 -33.84 51.54 -14.07
C ARG A 349 -32.85 50.94 -13.07
N LYS A 350 -32.57 49.65 -13.21
CA LYS A 350 -31.55 48.98 -12.41
C LYS A 350 -30.18 49.51 -12.82
N THR A 351 -29.54 50.28 -11.95
CA THR A 351 -28.13 50.68 -12.09
C THR A 351 -27.27 49.60 -11.45
N PHE A 352 -26.33 49.06 -12.22
CA PHE A 352 -25.29 48.18 -11.68
C PHE A 352 -24.17 49.04 -11.11
N ASP A 353 -23.79 48.80 -9.86
CA ASP A 353 -22.58 49.39 -9.29
C ASP A 353 -21.36 48.61 -9.79
N LEU A 354 -20.44 49.28 -10.48
CA LEU A 354 -19.24 48.67 -11.06
C LEU A 354 -18.35 48.02 -9.99
N ILE A 355 -18.42 48.49 -8.74
CA ILE A 355 -17.65 47.96 -7.61
C ILE A 355 -18.20 46.58 -7.19
N SER A 356 -19.52 46.40 -7.22
CA SER A 356 -20.17 45.13 -6.84
C SER A 356 -19.92 43.96 -7.80
N ILE A 357 -19.37 44.24 -8.99
CA ILE A 357 -18.90 43.20 -9.92
C ILE A 357 -17.65 42.52 -9.35
N ASP A 358 -16.74 43.29 -8.74
CA ASP A 358 -15.50 42.75 -8.18
C ASP A 358 -15.80 41.94 -6.90
N ASP A 359 -16.74 42.40 -6.08
CA ASP A 359 -17.23 41.66 -4.91
C ASP A 359 -17.89 40.33 -5.32
N ALA A 360 -18.75 40.32 -6.33
CA ALA A 360 -19.37 39.10 -6.84
C ALA A 360 -18.37 38.11 -7.47
N LEU A 361 -17.19 38.59 -7.88
CA LEU A 361 -16.07 37.77 -8.34
C LEU A 361 -15.18 37.27 -7.20
N MET A 362 -15.20 37.94 -6.03
CA MET A 362 -14.49 37.53 -4.81
C MET A 362 -15.30 36.61 -3.89
N VAL A 363 -16.62 36.52 -4.05
CA VAL A 363 -17.44 35.51 -3.37
C VAL A 363 -17.09 34.13 -3.95
N LYS A 364 -16.05 33.52 -3.37
CA LYS A 364 -15.82 32.08 -3.51
C LYS A 364 -17.08 31.38 -2.98
N PRO A 365 -17.65 30.38 -3.67
CA PRO A 365 -18.63 29.51 -3.05
C PRO A 365 -18.01 28.99 -1.73
N PRO A 366 -18.78 28.89 -0.64
CA PRO A 366 -18.26 28.39 0.62
C PRO A 366 -17.55 27.08 0.34
N ARG A 367 -16.23 27.08 0.56
CA ARG A 367 -15.39 25.89 0.39
C ARG A 367 -16.08 24.77 1.16
N TYR A 368 -16.38 23.67 0.48
CA TYR A 368 -16.36 22.39 1.16
C TYR A 368 -14.88 22.15 1.49
N GLU A 369 -14.40 22.79 2.56
CA GLU A 369 -13.32 22.17 3.32
C GLU A 369 -13.95 20.88 3.84
N GLU A 370 -13.73 19.78 3.14
CA GLU A 370 -13.62 18.50 3.83
C GLU A 370 -12.53 18.71 4.87
N LYS A 371 -12.96 19.15 6.06
CA LYS A 371 -12.17 18.93 7.25
C LYS A 371 -11.95 17.43 7.25
N GLU A 372 -10.71 17.00 7.03
CA GLU A 372 -10.28 15.68 7.44
C GLU A 372 -10.74 15.55 8.89
N LEU A 373 -11.84 14.84 9.08
CA LEU A 373 -12.16 14.30 10.37
C LEU A 373 -10.95 13.43 10.66
N ILE A 374 -10.15 13.82 11.65
CA ILE A 374 -9.21 12.88 12.27
C ILE A 374 -10.13 11.79 12.81
N SER A 375 -10.37 10.76 12.00
CA SER A 375 -11.06 9.58 12.48
C SER A 375 -10.06 8.99 13.47
N ASN A 376 -10.43 9.02 14.75
CA ASN A 376 -9.88 8.10 15.73
C ASN A 376 -10.42 6.69 15.44
N GLU A 377 -10.50 6.30 14.17
CA GLU A 377 -10.70 4.92 13.80
C GLU A 377 -9.34 4.28 14.06
N ARG A 378 -9.31 3.45 15.10
CA ARG A 378 -8.28 2.42 15.19
C ARG A 378 -8.25 1.74 13.82
N PRO A 379 -7.08 1.52 13.21
CA PRO A 379 -7.03 0.76 11.96
C PRO A 379 -7.83 -0.52 12.19
N GLU A 380 -8.91 -0.69 11.42
CA GLU A 380 -9.62 -1.96 11.41
C GLU A 380 -8.61 -2.99 10.93
N ASP A 381 -8.35 -4.00 11.75
CA ASP A 381 -7.50 -5.11 11.34
C ASP A 381 -8.08 -5.66 10.03
N ILE A 382 -7.22 -5.81 9.02
CA ILE A 382 -7.62 -6.31 7.71
C ILE A 382 -8.04 -7.76 7.89
N GLU A 383 -9.34 -8.01 8.07
CA GLU A 383 -9.87 -9.37 8.19
C GLU A 383 -9.77 -10.05 6.81
N PHE A 384 -8.87 -11.01 6.70
CA PHE A 384 -8.73 -11.79 5.48
C PHE A 384 -9.93 -12.73 5.30
N ALA A 385 -10.27 -13.07 4.05
CA ALA A 385 -11.38 -13.96 3.74
C ALA A 385 -11.26 -15.31 4.48
N ASP A 386 -10.04 -15.81 4.64
CA ASP A 386 -9.74 -17.05 5.34
C ASP A 386 -10.09 -16.96 6.84
N GLU A 387 -9.85 -15.82 7.50
CA GLU A 387 -10.18 -15.60 8.92
C GLU A 387 -11.69 -15.53 9.16
N ILE A 388 -12.44 -14.95 8.22
CA ILE A 388 -13.92 -14.92 8.26
C ILE A 388 -14.48 -16.34 8.11
N GLU A 389 -13.89 -17.14 7.23
CA GLU A 389 -14.28 -18.55 7.06
C GLU A 389 -13.95 -19.39 8.31
N GLU A 390 -12.79 -19.18 8.92
CA GLU A 390 -12.43 -19.86 10.17
C GLU A 390 -13.37 -19.49 11.32
N LYS A 391 -13.71 -18.20 11.49
CA LYS A 391 -14.72 -17.76 12.47
C LYS A 391 -16.08 -18.43 12.22
N ARG A 392 -16.53 -18.46 10.96
CA ARG A 392 -17.80 -19.12 10.57
C ARG A 392 -17.79 -20.61 10.91
N ILE A 393 -16.71 -21.32 10.58
CA ILE A 393 -16.57 -22.77 10.83
C ILE A 393 -16.57 -23.03 12.34
N LYS A 394 -15.83 -22.22 13.10
CA LYS A 394 -15.75 -22.32 14.57
C LYS A 394 -17.12 -22.16 15.23
N ASP A 395 -17.86 -21.10 14.86
CA ASP A 395 -19.19 -20.84 15.43
C ASP A 395 -20.18 -21.97 15.08
N ASN A 396 -20.12 -22.47 13.84
CA ASN A 396 -20.94 -23.60 13.41
C ASN A 396 -20.60 -24.89 14.17
N TYR A 397 -19.32 -25.20 14.41
CA TYR A 397 -18.90 -26.37 15.18
C TYR A 397 -19.33 -26.30 16.65
N VAL A 398 -19.17 -25.14 17.28
CA VAL A 398 -19.65 -24.91 18.66
C VAL A 398 -21.18 -25.07 18.73
N PHE A 399 -21.91 -24.54 17.75
CA PHE A 399 -23.36 -24.69 17.67
C PHE A 399 -23.80 -26.16 17.52
N LEU A 400 -23.17 -26.92 16.62
CA LEU A 400 -23.45 -28.34 16.42
C LEU A 400 -23.14 -29.15 17.68
N MET A 401 -22.02 -28.86 18.35
CA MET A 401 -21.65 -29.52 19.60
C MET A 401 -22.63 -29.22 20.74
N LYS A 402 -23.07 -27.96 20.91
CA LYS A 402 -24.07 -27.60 21.93
C LYS A 402 -25.38 -28.37 21.76
N ASN A 403 -25.85 -28.50 20.51
CA ASN A 403 -27.06 -29.26 20.20
C ASN A 403 -26.88 -30.77 20.44
N LEU A 404 -25.70 -31.30 20.12
CA LEU A 404 -25.35 -32.70 20.38
C LEU A 404 -25.36 -33.00 21.88
N ILE A 405 -24.76 -32.14 22.72
CA ILE A 405 -24.84 -32.25 24.18
C ILE A 405 -26.29 -32.16 24.67
N ALA A 406 -27.08 -31.22 24.16
CA ALA A 406 -28.47 -31.06 24.56
C ALA A 406 -29.32 -32.30 24.24
N CYS A 407 -29.02 -32.99 23.13
CA CYS A 407 -29.66 -34.25 22.80
C CYS A 407 -29.15 -35.37 23.71
N LEU A 408 -27.83 -35.50 23.94
CA LEU A 408 -27.26 -36.52 24.83
C LEU A 408 -27.69 -36.36 26.30
N LYS A 409 -28.09 -35.15 26.73
CA LYS A 409 -28.72 -34.94 28.04
C LYS A 409 -30.14 -35.51 28.14
N LYS A 410 -30.84 -35.72 27.02
CA LYS A 410 -32.21 -36.25 26.97
C LYS A 410 -32.26 -37.76 26.70
N SER A 411 -31.23 -38.30 26.06
CA SER A 411 -31.11 -39.73 25.75
C SER A 411 -29.64 -40.14 25.82
N ASP A 412 -29.33 -41.17 26.61
CA ASP A 412 -27.95 -41.60 26.88
C ASP A 412 -27.24 -42.22 25.67
N ILE A 413 -28.01 -42.64 24.66
CA ILE A 413 -27.52 -43.20 23.38
C ILE A 413 -28.25 -42.49 22.24
N ILE A 414 -27.48 -41.95 21.28
CA ILE A 414 -28.01 -41.28 20.09
C ILE A 414 -27.29 -41.79 18.85
N THR A 415 -28.04 -42.13 17.80
CA THR A 415 -27.47 -42.39 16.48
C THR A 415 -27.40 -41.12 15.63
N LEU A 416 -26.48 -41.08 14.67
CA LEU A 416 -26.33 -39.95 13.74
C LEU A 416 -27.64 -39.66 13.00
N GLY A 417 -28.39 -40.71 12.62
CA GLY A 417 -29.71 -40.57 12.01
C GLY A 417 -30.73 -39.90 12.93
N GLN A 418 -30.79 -40.28 14.20
CA GLN A 418 -31.68 -39.66 15.18
C GLN A 418 -31.31 -38.21 15.48
N PHE A 419 -30.01 -37.90 15.49
CA PHE A 419 -29.53 -36.52 15.64
C PHE A 419 -29.88 -35.66 14.42
N ALA A 420 -29.69 -36.17 13.21
CA ALA A 420 -30.07 -35.48 11.98
C ALA A 420 -31.58 -35.19 11.91
N ASP A 421 -32.41 -36.15 12.32
CA ASP A 421 -33.86 -35.98 12.42
C ASP A 421 -34.27 -34.97 13.51
N ALA A 422 -33.53 -34.89 14.61
CA ALA A 422 -33.73 -33.88 15.65
C ALA A 422 -33.37 -32.48 15.14
N MET A 423 -32.24 -32.35 14.44
CA MET A 423 -31.81 -31.09 13.82
C MET A 423 -32.78 -30.63 12.72
N LYS A 424 -33.27 -31.57 11.89
CA LYS A 424 -34.28 -31.29 10.85
C LYS A 424 -35.59 -30.79 11.45
N ARG A 425 -36.02 -31.34 12.58
CA ARG A 425 -37.24 -30.91 13.30
C ARG A 425 -37.08 -29.54 13.99
N ALA A 426 -35.90 -29.23 14.52
CA ALA A 426 -35.67 -28.00 15.27
C ALA A 426 -35.32 -26.79 14.37
N TYR A 427 -34.56 -27.01 13.30
CA TYR A 427 -33.96 -25.93 12.50
C TYR A 427 -34.23 -26.05 10.99
N GLY A 428 -34.94 -27.09 10.55
CA GLY A 428 -35.31 -27.31 9.14
C GLY A 428 -34.28 -28.09 8.32
N GLU A 429 -34.63 -28.39 7.06
CA GLU A 429 -33.84 -29.24 6.16
C GLU A 429 -32.57 -28.56 5.62
N GLN A 430 -32.46 -27.23 5.74
CA GLN A 430 -31.31 -26.47 5.26
C GLN A 430 -30.04 -26.73 6.06
N VAL A 431 -30.14 -27.12 7.33
CA VAL A 431 -28.98 -27.42 8.19
C VAL A 431 -28.18 -28.61 7.66
N LEU A 432 -28.88 -29.62 7.13
CA LEU A 432 -28.27 -30.83 6.54
C LEU A 432 -27.65 -30.58 5.15
N ARG A 433 -27.87 -29.40 4.56
CA ARG A 433 -27.23 -28.98 3.30
C ARG A 433 -25.93 -28.20 3.51
N ASN A 434 -25.63 -27.78 4.73
CA ASN A 434 -24.39 -27.06 5.03
C ASN A 434 -23.19 -28.02 4.99
N ALA A 435 -22.14 -27.67 4.26
CA ALA A 435 -20.90 -28.46 4.17
C ALA A 435 -20.24 -28.63 5.55
N ASP A 436 -20.35 -27.61 6.41
CA ASP A 436 -19.77 -27.60 7.75
C ASP A 436 -20.35 -28.69 8.68
N PHE A 437 -21.59 -29.13 8.41
CA PHE A 437 -22.21 -30.23 9.15
C PHE A 437 -21.47 -31.54 8.93
N PHE A 438 -21.10 -31.83 7.68
CA PHE A 438 -20.38 -33.06 7.34
C PHE A 438 -18.92 -33.01 7.80
N SER A 439 -18.26 -31.85 7.63
CA SER A 439 -16.87 -31.68 8.10
C SER A 439 -16.78 -31.80 9.63
N PHE A 440 -17.78 -31.34 10.38
CA PHE A 440 -17.86 -31.53 11.82
C PHE A 440 -17.86 -33.02 12.20
N PHE A 441 -18.73 -33.85 11.60
CA PHE A 441 -18.79 -35.28 11.92
C PHE A 441 -17.58 -36.06 11.45
N VAL A 442 -16.98 -35.71 10.32
CA VAL A 442 -15.72 -36.30 9.86
C VAL A 442 -14.61 -36.04 10.88
N ASN A 443 -14.51 -34.82 11.40
CA ASN A 443 -13.54 -34.46 12.43
C ASN A 443 -13.86 -35.09 13.79
N LEU A 444 -15.15 -35.20 14.14
CA LEU A 444 -15.62 -35.86 15.36
C LEU A 444 -15.28 -37.35 15.36
N CYS A 445 -15.32 -38.05 14.23
CA CYS A 445 -15.05 -39.49 14.19
C CYS A 445 -13.56 -39.86 14.29
N GLN A 446 -12.67 -38.87 14.38
CA GLN A 446 -11.22 -39.09 14.47
C GLN A 446 -10.79 -39.58 15.87
N LYS A 447 -11.54 -39.24 16.92
CA LYS A 447 -11.33 -39.78 18.28
C LYS A 447 -12.50 -40.68 18.69
N ASP A 448 -12.22 -41.65 19.53
CA ASP A 448 -13.23 -42.57 20.06
C ASP A 448 -13.84 -42.07 21.39
N GLU A 449 -13.21 -41.10 22.07
CA GLU A 449 -13.72 -40.46 23.28
C GLU A 449 -13.44 -38.95 23.26
N TYR A 450 -14.43 -38.14 23.67
CA TYR A 450 -14.30 -36.70 23.84
C TYR A 450 -14.67 -36.31 25.27
N GLN A 451 -13.80 -35.49 25.89
CA GLN A 451 -14.03 -34.85 27.17
C GLN A 451 -14.10 -33.34 26.94
N LEU A 452 -15.27 -32.75 27.18
CA LEU A 452 -15.52 -31.32 27.04
C LEU A 452 -15.50 -30.68 28.43
N GLY A 453 -14.70 -29.64 28.65
CA GLY A 453 -14.57 -28.96 29.95
C GLY A 453 -13.52 -29.62 30.87
N GLY A 454 -12.56 -28.81 31.32
CA GLY A 454 -11.34 -29.24 32.03
C GLY A 454 -10.07 -29.13 31.16
N ASP A 455 -8.93 -29.59 31.70
CA ASP A 455 -7.62 -29.59 31.03
C ASP A 455 -7.57 -30.76 30.01
N ALA A 456 -8.42 -30.68 28.98
CA ALA A 456 -8.45 -31.63 27.88
C ALA A 456 -7.38 -31.25 26.85
N GLY A 457 -6.44 -32.15 26.58
CA GLY A 457 -5.33 -31.91 25.65
C GLY A 457 -5.80 -31.57 24.23
N GLU A 458 -5.09 -30.64 23.58
CA GLU A 458 -5.32 -30.22 22.20
C GLU A 458 -4.74 -31.23 21.20
N ASP A 459 -5.28 -32.45 21.11
CA ASP A 459 -4.73 -33.41 20.13
C ASP A 459 -5.34 -33.27 18.72
N THR A 460 -6.51 -32.62 18.58
CA THR A 460 -7.15 -32.41 17.26
C THR A 460 -7.62 -30.97 17.05
N PHE A 461 -7.71 -30.58 15.78
CA PHE A 461 -8.22 -29.26 15.33
C PHE A 461 -9.62 -28.94 15.89
N LEU A 462 -10.45 -29.97 16.10
CA LEU A 462 -11.77 -29.84 16.71
C LEU A 462 -11.68 -29.51 18.22
N ASP A 463 -10.68 -30.04 18.93
CA ASP A 463 -10.48 -29.78 20.37
C ASP A 463 -10.07 -28.32 20.61
N ALA A 464 -9.25 -27.73 19.73
CA ALA A 464 -8.86 -26.33 19.83
C ALA A 464 -10.08 -25.39 19.74
N TYR A 465 -11.00 -25.65 18.79
CA TYR A 465 -12.23 -24.85 18.66
C TYR A 465 -13.22 -25.06 19.81
N LEU A 466 -13.35 -26.30 20.30
CA LEU A 466 -14.26 -26.63 21.38
C LEU A 466 -13.72 -26.22 22.75
N GLY A 467 -12.41 -26.29 22.93
CA GLY A 467 -11.72 -25.84 24.13
C GLY A 467 -12.04 -24.38 24.43
N GLU A 468 -11.96 -23.50 23.43
CA GLU A 468 -12.33 -22.09 23.58
C GLU A 468 -13.83 -21.86 23.77
N GLY A 469 -14.69 -22.62 23.08
CA GLY A 469 -16.14 -22.47 23.17
C GLY A 469 -16.78 -23.00 24.45
N PHE A 470 -16.10 -23.88 25.19
CA PHE A 470 -16.63 -24.58 26.37
C PHE A 470 -15.76 -24.46 27.63
N LYS A 471 -14.79 -23.51 27.70
CA LYS A 471 -13.91 -23.29 28.88
C LYS A 471 -14.66 -23.24 30.23
N ASP A 472 -15.87 -22.68 30.24
CA ASP A 472 -16.67 -22.45 31.45
C ASP A 472 -17.81 -23.49 31.67
N THR A 473 -17.82 -24.59 30.93
CA THR A 473 -18.94 -25.56 30.95
C THR A 473 -18.59 -26.80 31.77
N GLU A 474 -19.57 -27.38 32.46
CA GLU A 474 -19.42 -28.63 33.23
C GLU A 474 -18.78 -29.75 32.39
N SER A 475 -17.86 -30.51 32.99
CA SER A 475 -17.16 -31.60 32.33
C SER A 475 -18.14 -32.65 31.79
N PHE A 476 -18.21 -32.79 30.46
CA PHE A 476 -19.09 -33.72 29.77
C PHE A 476 -18.27 -34.70 28.93
N THR A 477 -18.41 -36.00 29.22
CA THR A 477 -17.67 -37.06 28.52
C THR A 477 -18.63 -37.93 27.73
N PHE A 478 -18.33 -38.15 26.45
CA PHE A 478 -19.06 -39.11 25.62
C PHE A 478 -18.09 -39.94 24.78
N ALA A 479 -18.46 -41.19 24.54
CA ALA A 479 -17.73 -42.13 23.71
C ALA A 479 -18.45 -42.35 22.39
N ILE A 480 -17.67 -42.53 21.32
CA ILE A 480 -18.15 -42.73 19.97
C ILE A 480 -17.97 -44.21 19.63
N ARG A 481 -19.08 -44.91 19.43
CA ARG A 481 -19.10 -46.29 18.92
C ARG A 481 -19.43 -46.27 17.44
N LYS A 482 -18.44 -46.61 16.61
CA LYS A 482 -18.62 -46.75 15.16
C LYS A 482 -19.43 -48.03 14.92
N GLY A 483 -20.67 -47.87 14.45
CA GLY A 483 -21.61 -48.98 14.26
C GLY A 483 -21.16 -49.94 13.14
N LEU A 484 -21.28 -51.25 13.39
CA LEU A 484 -21.10 -52.30 12.40
C LEU A 484 -22.28 -52.29 11.39
N GLY A 485 -22.14 -51.54 10.29
CA GLY A 485 -22.78 -51.90 9.00
C GLY A 485 -24.10 -51.22 8.59
N GLY A 486 -24.59 -50.19 9.29
CA GLY A 486 -25.77 -49.41 8.84
C GLY A 486 -25.37 -48.14 8.09
N GLN A 487 -25.85 -47.93 6.86
CA GLN A 487 -25.72 -46.66 6.14
C GLN A 487 -26.98 -45.80 6.35
N VAL A 488 -26.82 -44.54 6.75
CA VAL A 488 -27.91 -43.57 6.90
C VAL A 488 -27.84 -42.58 5.74
N ILE A 489 -28.99 -42.39 5.07
CA ILE A 489 -29.15 -41.36 4.02
C ILE A 489 -29.55 -40.07 4.71
N LEU A 490 -28.65 -39.08 4.72
CA LEU A 490 -28.86 -37.79 5.40
C LEU A 490 -29.40 -36.72 4.44
N SER A 491 -29.15 -36.85 3.14
CA SER A 491 -29.67 -35.99 2.07
C SER A 491 -29.65 -36.72 0.72
N ASP A 492 -30.31 -36.17 -0.31
CA ASP A 492 -30.55 -36.79 -1.64
C ASP A 492 -29.29 -37.36 -2.33
N ASN A 493 -28.07 -36.98 -1.90
CA ASN A 493 -26.80 -37.46 -2.45
C ASN A 493 -25.72 -37.82 -1.41
N CYS A 494 -26.03 -37.94 -0.11
CA CYS A 494 -25.01 -38.22 0.92
C CYS A 494 -25.38 -39.40 1.83
N MET A 495 -24.54 -40.45 1.80
CA MET A 495 -24.63 -41.62 2.68
C MET A 495 -23.46 -41.62 3.66
N MET A 496 -23.75 -41.70 4.96
CA MET A 496 -22.74 -41.88 6.01
C MET A 496 -23.00 -43.15 6.81
N ALA A 497 -21.94 -43.78 7.31
CA ALA A 497 -22.06 -44.89 8.25
C ALA A 497 -22.66 -44.38 9.56
N ASP A 498 -23.64 -45.11 10.12
CA ASP A 498 -24.27 -44.70 11.37
C ASP A 498 -23.28 -44.79 12.52
N VAL A 499 -23.27 -43.75 13.35
CA VAL A 499 -22.37 -43.63 14.50
C VAL A 499 -23.23 -43.53 15.75
N GLU A 500 -22.95 -44.36 16.74
CA GLU A 500 -23.59 -44.33 18.05
C GLU A 500 -22.77 -43.46 19.00
N LEU A 501 -23.38 -42.41 19.53
CA LEU A 501 -22.80 -41.53 20.55
C LEU A 501 -23.38 -41.92 21.90
N VAL A 502 -22.52 -42.32 22.85
CA VAL A 502 -22.91 -42.80 24.17
C VAL A 502 -22.37 -41.87 25.25
N ARG A 503 -23.26 -41.33 26.08
CA ARG A 503 -22.88 -40.52 27.23
C ARG A 503 -22.25 -41.41 28.31
N LYS A 504 -21.10 -40.99 28.87
CA LYS A 504 -20.56 -41.57 30.12
C LYS A 504 -20.98 -40.68 31.29
N GLU A 505 -21.68 -41.22 32.27
CA GLU A 505 -21.92 -40.49 33.52
C GLU A 505 -20.65 -40.46 34.37
N ALA A 506 -20.37 -39.30 34.96
CA ALA A 506 -19.30 -39.15 35.94
C ALA A 506 -19.76 -39.71 37.29
N HIS A 507 -19.85 -41.03 37.41
CA HIS A 507 -19.87 -41.72 38.69
C HIS A 507 -18.92 -42.91 38.62
N GLY A 508 -17.89 -42.87 39.47
CA GLY A 508 -16.88 -43.91 39.53
C GLY A 508 -17.49 -45.26 39.93
N GLU A 509 -17.12 -46.28 39.16
CA GLU A 509 -16.36 -47.46 39.61
C GLU A 509 -15.68 -48.11 38.41
#